data_AF-A0A4S4KZS8-F1
#
_entry.id   AF-A0A4S4KZS8-F1
#
_cell.length_a   1.000
_cell.length_b   1.000
_cell.length_c   1.000
_cell.angle_alpha   90.00
_cell.angle_beta   90.00
_cell.angle_gamma   90.00
#
_symmetry.space_group_name_H-M   'P 1'
#
loop_
_entity.id
_entity.type
_entity.pdbx_description
1 polymer ?
#
loop_
_entity_poly.entity_id
_entity_poly.type
_entity_poly.pdbx_seq_one_letter_code
_entity_poly.pdbx_strand_id
1 'polypeptide(L)'
;MYDFTDIEEVDYDRTIELSPSHPTQADESEREWSRMSDLFMTAGYREGITAGKESALQSGFDTGFAEVGAPIGRHVGNLRGLAAGVLAFLNSSSHHCSQLCESTQLHDEIRSIAERLSCIQFVNIEPPDTEALTHALEHREGEGDLQVQTDLQTARKDLPELVKLKESLEVVYKKLDLYIVFDVPSCLT
;
A
#
# COMPACT_ATOMS: atom_id res chain seq x y z
N MET A 1 10.77 57.27 -91.34
CA MET A 1 10.96 58.43 -90.46
C MET A 1 10.14 58.13 -89.22
N TYR A 2 10.79 57.49 -88.24
CA TYR A 2 10.15 57.08 -86.99
C TYR A 2 10.08 58.31 -86.08
N ASP A 3 8.87 58.65 -85.64
CA ASP A 3 8.64 59.65 -84.60
C ASP A 3 8.64 58.96 -83.24
N PHE A 4 9.33 59.57 -82.30
CA PHE A 4 9.77 59.03 -81.02
C PHE A 4 9.08 59.82 -79.91
N THR A 5 7.79 59.57 -79.68
CA THR A 5 7.05 60.10 -78.52
C THR A 5 5.83 59.25 -78.22
N ASP A 6 6.05 58.07 -77.63
CA ASP A 6 5.10 57.40 -76.74
C ASP A 6 5.82 56.21 -76.11
N ILE A 7 6.72 56.53 -75.17
CA ILE A 7 7.17 55.56 -74.17
C ILE A 7 6.37 55.93 -72.93
N GLU A 8 5.31 55.18 -72.66
CA GLU A 8 4.65 55.23 -71.36
C GLU A 8 5.71 54.97 -70.28
N GLU A 9 5.85 55.92 -69.35
CA GLU A 9 6.54 55.72 -68.09
C GLU A 9 5.82 54.59 -67.35
N VAL A 10 6.29 53.36 -67.55
CA VAL A 10 5.96 52.27 -66.66
C VAL A 10 6.74 52.53 -65.38
N ASP A 11 6.04 53.13 -64.41
CA ASP A 11 6.49 53.33 -63.05
C ASP A 11 6.92 51.97 -62.47
N TYR A 12 8.23 51.73 -62.47
CA TYR A 12 8.87 50.51 -61.99
C TYR A 12 9.00 50.52 -60.46
N ASP A 13 8.18 51.30 -59.75
CA ASP A 13 8.16 51.37 -58.29
C ASP A 13 6.88 50.76 -57.68
N ARG A 14 6.32 49.74 -58.36
CA ARG A 14 5.28 48.88 -57.79
C ARG A 14 5.65 47.40 -57.82
N THR A 15 6.89 47.08 -57.45
CA THR A 15 7.14 45.83 -56.73
C THR A 15 6.83 46.09 -55.26
N ILE A 16 5.55 46.00 -54.89
CA ILE A 16 5.23 45.61 -53.51
C ILE A 16 5.76 44.19 -53.39
N GLU A 17 7.01 44.07 -52.93
CA GLU A 17 7.50 42.85 -52.33
C GLU A 17 6.55 42.52 -51.17
N LEU A 18 5.57 41.66 -51.42
CA LEU A 18 5.01 40.79 -50.40
C LEU A 18 6.11 39.78 -50.05
N SER A 19 7.18 40.28 -49.42
CA SER A 19 8.13 39.46 -48.70
C SER A 19 7.35 38.79 -47.56
N PRO A 20 7.50 37.48 -47.34
CA PRO A 20 6.89 36.84 -46.20
C PRO A 20 7.47 37.53 -44.97
N SER A 21 6.64 38.21 -44.17
CA SER A 21 7.05 38.85 -42.92
C SER A 21 7.92 37.87 -42.15
N HIS A 22 9.24 38.10 -42.11
CA HIS A 22 10.11 37.32 -41.26
C HIS A 22 9.65 37.58 -39.83
N PRO A 23 9.31 36.54 -39.06
CA PRO A 23 8.93 36.73 -37.66
C PRO A 23 10.08 37.49 -36.99
N THR A 24 9.74 38.58 -36.32
CA THR A 24 10.77 39.35 -35.61
C THR A 24 11.30 38.49 -34.46
N GLN A 25 12.54 38.71 -34.01
CA GLN A 25 13.10 37.97 -32.85
C GLN A 25 12.19 38.07 -31.61
N ALA A 26 11.41 39.15 -31.49
CA ALA A 26 10.38 39.32 -30.47
C ALA A 26 9.21 38.33 -30.64
N ASP A 27 8.74 38.09 -31.86
CA ASP A 27 7.69 37.09 -32.14
C ASP A 27 8.17 35.65 -31.89
N GLU A 28 9.43 35.35 -32.21
CA GLU A 28 10.05 34.05 -31.92
C GLU A 28 10.18 33.84 -30.41
N SER A 29 10.65 34.87 -29.69
CA SER A 29 10.77 34.85 -28.23
C SER A 29 9.40 34.65 -27.56
N GLU A 30 8.37 35.39 -27.98
CA GLU A 30 7.01 35.28 -27.41
C GLU A 30 6.42 33.88 -27.62
N ARG A 31 6.66 33.27 -28.80
CA ARG A 31 6.23 31.90 -29.09
C ARG A 31 6.96 30.88 -28.22
N GLU A 32 8.26 31.05 -28.02
CA GLU A 32 9.06 30.21 -27.13
C GLU A 32 8.60 30.35 -25.67
N TRP A 33 8.32 31.56 -25.20
CA TRP A 33 7.79 31.83 -23.87
C TRP A 33 6.42 31.18 -23.67
N SER A 34 5.49 31.32 -24.62
CA SER A 34 4.17 30.69 -24.54
C SER A 34 4.29 29.17 -24.50
N ARG A 35 5.13 28.58 -25.36
CA ARG A 35 5.37 27.13 -25.38
C ARG A 35 5.95 26.65 -24.06
N MET A 36 6.91 27.38 -23.51
CA MET A 36 7.55 27.06 -22.23
C MET A 36 6.53 27.14 -21.08
N SER A 37 5.69 28.17 -21.07
CA SER A 37 4.61 28.33 -20.09
C SER A 37 3.60 27.17 -20.13
N ASP A 38 3.15 26.77 -21.32
CA ASP A 38 2.22 25.65 -21.49
C ASP A 38 2.82 24.32 -21.01
N LEU A 39 4.11 24.11 -21.28
CA LEU A 39 4.85 22.96 -20.79
C LEU A 39 4.95 22.95 -19.26
N PHE A 40 5.30 24.08 -18.63
CA PHE A 40 5.37 24.19 -17.17
C PHE A 40 4.00 24.03 -16.51
N MET A 41 2.93 24.61 -17.07
CA MET A 41 1.58 24.41 -16.58
C MET A 41 1.17 22.94 -16.64
N THR A 42 1.40 22.29 -17.78
CA THR A 42 1.01 20.88 -17.97
C THR A 42 1.83 19.96 -17.06
N ALA A 43 3.14 20.21 -16.96
CA ALA A 43 4.03 19.45 -16.08
C ALA A 43 3.65 19.64 -14.61
N GLY A 44 3.48 20.90 -14.17
CA GLY A 44 3.11 21.23 -12.79
C GLY A 44 1.74 20.69 -12.40
N TYR A 45 0.75 20.70 -13.31
CA TYR A 45 -0.55 20.08 -13.06
C TYR A 45 -0.42 18.56 -12.87
N ARG A 46 0.31 17.87 -13.76
CA ARG A 46 0.53 16.41 -13.64
C ARG A 46 1.29 16.05 -12.37
N GLU A 47 2.31 16.83 -12.04
CA GLU A 47 3.12 16.64 -10.84
C GLU A 47 2.28 16.90 -9.58
N GLY A 48 1.47 17.97 -9.56
CA GLY A 48 0.57 18.27 -8.44
C GLY A 48 -0.47 17.18 -8.21
N ILE A 49 -1.06 16.61 -9.27
CA ILE A 49 -2.00 15.48 -9.16
C ILE A 49 -1.28 14.24 -8.62
N THR A 50 -0.08 13.94 -9.12
CA THR A 50 0.71 12.79 -8.67
C THR A 50 1.09 12.93 -7.20
N ALA A 51 1.66 14.07 -6.81
CA ALA A 51 2.08 14.37 -5.45
C ALA A 51 0.88 14.36 -4.48
N GLY A 52 -0.26 14.91 -4.88
CA GLY A 52 -1.49 14.88 -4.07
C GLY A 52 -2.00 13.46 -3.83
N LYS A 53 -2.02 12.62 -4.87
CA LYS A 53 -2.42 11.21 -4.76
C LYS A 53 -1.46 10.42 -3.87
N GLU A 54 -0.16 10.61 -4.07
CA GLU A 54 0.88 9.95 -3.28
C GLU A 54 0.80 10.35 -1.81
N SER A 55 0.66 11.65 -1.53
CA SER A 55 0.55 12.15 -0.15
C SER A 55 -0.70 11.62 0.55
N ALA A 56 -1.84 11.53 -0.13
CA ALA A 56 -3.06 10.97 0.45
C ALA A 56 -2.91 9.46 0.73
N LEU A 57 -2.35 8.71 -0.23
CA LEU A 57 -2.15 7.26 -0.10
C LEU A 57 -1.15 6.93 1.02
N GLN A 58 -0.03 7.63 1.08
CA GLN A 58 1.01 7.39 2.09
C GLN A 58 0.50 7.66 3.51
N SER A 59 -0.26 8.75 3.71
CA SER A 59 -0.88 9.03 5.02
C SER A 59 -1.85 7.92 5.46
N GLY A 60 -2.64 7.37 4.53
CA GLY A 60 -3.53 6.25 4.81
C GLY A 60 -2.75 4.98 5.18
N PHE A 61 -1.70 4.66 4.41
CA PHE A 61 -0.82 3.53 4.70
C PHE A 61 -0.13 3.65 6.06
N ASP A 62 0.46 4.81 6.36
CA ASP A 62 1.18 5.03 7.62
C ASP A 62 0.25 4.86 8.83
N THR A 63 -0.98 5.37 8.73
CA THR A 63 -2.01 5.21 9.76
C THR A 63 -2.41 3.74 9.93
N GLY A 64 -2.77 3.06 8.83
CA GLY A 64 -3.15 1.64 8.87
C GLY A 64 -2.01 0.76 9.39
N PHE A 65 -0.77 1.04 8.99
CA PHE A 65 0.41 0.34 9.49
C PHE A 65 0.64 0.59 10.98
N ALA A 66 0.57 1.83 11.45
CA ALA A 66 0.85 2.15 12.85
C ALA A 66 -0.23 1.66 13.81
N GLU A 67 -1.51 1.82 13.44
CA GLU A 67 -2.65 1.56 14.33
C GLU A 67 -3.10 0.09 14.30
N VAL A 68 -3.01 -0.56 13.14
CA VAL A 68 -3.58 -1.91 12.93
C VAL A 68 -2.50 -2.92 12.57
N GLY A 69 -1.74 -2.64 11.51
CA GLY A 69 -0.75 -3.55 10.93
C GLY A 69 0.34 -3.99 11.89
N ALA A 70 1.10 -3.03 12.41
CA ALA A 70 2.24 -3.27 13.27
C ALA A 70 1.84 -3.91 14.62
N PRO A 71 0.78 -3.48 15.32
CA PRO A 71 0.33 -4.12 16.57
C PRO A 71 -0.08 -5.58 16.37
N ILE A 72 -0.93 -5.89 15.38
CA ILE A 72 -1.40 -7.25 15.10
C ILE A 72 -0.23 -8.12 14.64
N GLY A 73 0.57 -7.62 13.69
CA GLY A 73 1.74 -8.33 13.17
C GLY A 73 2.75 -8.67 14.27
N ARG A 74 3.00 -7.73 15.20
CA ARG A 74 3.86 -7.98 16.37
C ARG A 74 3.27 -9.04 17.30
N HIS A 75 1.96 -8.99 17.56
CA HIS A 75 1.30 -9.97 18.44
C HIS A 75 1.38 -11.39 17.88
N VAL A 76 1.01 -11.58 16.60
CA VAL A 76 1.10 -12.88 15.92
C VAL A 76 2.56 -13.35 15.80
N GLY A 77 3.46 -12.43 15.45
CA GLY A 77 4.89 -12.70 15.36
C GLY A 77 5.48 -13.18 16.69
N ASN A 78 5.11 -12.54 17.80
CA ASN A 78 5.53 -12.95 19.14
C ASN A 78 5.03 -14.36 19.47
N LEU A 79 3.75 -14.66 19.26
CA LEU A 79 3.20 -16.00 19.52
C LEU A 79 3.92 -17.09 18.71
N ARG A 80 4.18 -16.84 17.43
CA ARG A 80 4.94 -17.75 16.56
C ARG A 80 6.38 -17.94 17.06
N GLY A 81 7.07 -16.85 17.39
CA GLY A 81 8.44 -16.88 17.90
C GLY A 81 8.54 -17.64 19.23
N LEU A 82 7.59 -17.43 20.13
CA LEU A 82 7.52 -18.12 21.41
C LEU A 82 7.25 -19.62 21.26
N ALA A 83 6.32 -20.01 20.37
CA ALA A 83 6.06 -21.42 20.10
C ALA A 83 7.29 -22.11 19.45
N ALA A 84 7.94 -21.44 18.49
CA ALA A 84 9.15 -21.95 17.85
C ALA A 84 10.32 -22.07 18.84
N GLY A 85 10.49 -21.10 19.73
CA GLY A 85 11.52 -21.11 20.77
C GLY A 85 11.37 -22.29 21.73
N VAL A 86 10.15 -22.55 22.21
CA VAL A 86 9.88 -23.72 23.07
C VAL A 86 10.10 -25.02 22.33
N LEU A 87 9.61 -25.14 21.09
CA LEU A 87 9.82 -26.33 20.28
C LEU A 87 11.31 -26.62 20.08
N ALA A 88 12.12 -25.59 19.81
CA ALA A 88 13.58 -25.72 19.70
C ALA A 88 14.25 -26.13 21.02
N PHE A 89 13.80 -25.57 22.14
CA PHE A 89 14.27 -25.93 23.47
C PHE A 89 13.99 -27.40 23.81
N LEU A 90 12.78 -27.88 23.52
CA LEU A 90 12.39 -29.28 23.74
C LEU A 90 13.17 -30.25 22.83
N ASN A 91 13.37 -29.88 21.56
CA ASN A 91 14.21 -30.66 20.63
C ASN A 91 15.64 -30.82 21.15
N SER A 92 16.20 -29.77 21.77
CA SER A 92 17.56 -29.79 22.32
C SER A 92 17.64 -30.56 23.65
N SER A 93 16.59 -30.49 24.47
CA SER A 93 16.53 -31.09 25.80
C SER A 93 16.18 -32.60 25.80
N SER A 94 15.63 -33.11 24.69
CA SER A 94 15.31 -34.53 24.49
C SER A 94 16.52 -35.48 24.61
N HIS A 95 17.75 -34.97 24.66
CA HIS A 95 18.96 -35.76 24.87
C HIS A 95 19.24 -36.10 26.35
N HIS A 96 18.54 -35.49 27.33
CA HIS A 96 18.96 -35.55 28.74
C HIS A 96 17.93 -36.02 29.79
N CYS A 97 16.67 -36.38 29.48
CA CYS A 97 15.72 -36.75 30.54
C CYS A 97 14.89 -38.02 30.26
N SER A 98 14.81 -38.89 31.27
CA SER A 98 14.10 -40.17 31.33
C SER A 98 12.58 -40.06 31.54
N GLN A 99 12.00 -38.85 31.54
CA GLN A 99 10.55 -38.62 31.53
C GLN A 99 10.03 -38.50 30.09
N LEU A 100 10.10 -39.61 29.35
CA LEU A 100 9.79 -39.62 27.91
C LEU A 100 8.32 -39.28 27.60
N CYS A 101 7.35 -39.76 28.38
CA CYS A 101 5.93 -39.65 28.02
C CYS A 101 5.36 -38.22 28.14
N GLU A 102 5.62 -37.55 29.27
CA GLU A 102 5.13 -36.17 29.50
C GLU A 102 5.86 -35.15 28.61
N SER A 103 7.16 -35.37 28.39
CA SER A 103 7.95 -34.55 27.45
C SER A 103 7.51 -34.74 26.00
N THR A 104 7.11 -35.95 25.57
CA THR A 104 6.59 -36.19 24.22
C THR A 104 5.22 -35.57 24.02
N GLN A 105 4.32 -35.65 25.00
CA GLN A 105 2.98 -35.05 24.89
C GLN A 105 3.06 -33.53 24.79
N LEU A 106 3.92 -32.90 25.61
CA LEU A 106 4.13 -31.45 25.57
C LEU A 106 4.79 -31.02 24.24
N HIS A 107 5.70 -31.84 23.71
CA HIS A 107 6.31 -31.62 22.40
C HIS A 107 5.31 -31.64 21.25
N ASP A 108 4.41 -32.62 21.23
CA ASP A 108 3.37 -32.72 20.21
C ASP A 108 2.33 -31.59 20.37
N GLU A 109 2.00 -31.21 21.61
CA GLU A 109 1.13 -30.07 21.90
C GLU A 109 1.71 -28.76 21.35
N ILE A 110 2.98 -28.45 21.62
CA ILE A 110 3.61 -27.21 21.13
C ILE A 110 3.81 -27.23 19.61
N ARG A 111 4.11 -28.40 19.02
CA ARG A 111 4.17 -28.55 17.56
C ARG A 111 2.82 -28.25 16.91
N SER A 112 1.74 -28.81 17.43
CA SER A 112 0.39 -28.55 16.94
C SER A 112 -0.02 -27.08 17.10
N ILE A 113 0.38 -26.42 18.21
CA ILE A 113 0.16 -24.98 18.39
C ILE A 113 0.95 -24.17 17.35
N ALA A 114 2.23 -24.50 17.11
CA ALA A 114 3.06 -23.81 16.14
C ALA A 114 2.52 -23.94 14.70
N GLU A 115 2.05 -25.13 14.32
CA GLU A 115 1.42 -25.37 13.01
C GLU A 115 0.16 -24.54 12.83
N ARG A 116 -0.74 -24.54 13.82
CA ARG A 116 -1.97 -23.73 13.76
C ARG A 116 -1.66 -22.23 13.73
N LEU A 117 -0.71 -21.75 14.55
CA LEU A 117 -0.25 -20.37 14.51
C LEU A 117 0.34 -19.99 13.14
N SER A 118 0.96 -20.92 12.42
CA SER A 118 1.50 -20.69 11.07
C SER A 118 0.40 -20.50 10.01
N CYS A 119 -0.77 -21.13 10.20
CA CYS A 119 -1.89 -21.02 9.26
C CYS A 119 -2.67 -19.71 9.38
N ILE A 120 -2.58 -19.02 10.52
CA ILE A 120 -3.26 -17.74 10.75
C ILE A 120 -2.77 -16.68 9.76
N GLN A 121 -3.70 -16.04 9.06
CA GLN A 121 -3.35 -14.96 8.12
C GLN A 121 -3.73 -13.60 8.66
N PHE A 122 -2.90 -12.59 8.38
CA PHE A 122 -3.12 -11.21 8.81
C PHE A 122 -4.48 -10.66 8.31
N VAL A 123 -4.81 -10.94 7.05
CA VAL A 123 -6.09 -10.55 6.41
C VAL A 123 -7.33 -11.07 7.15
N ASN A 124 -7.20 -12.17 7.90
CA ASN A 124 -8.29 -12.77 8.65
C ASN A 124 -8.35 -12.28 10.11
N ILE A 125 -7.46 -11.36 10.53
CA ILE A 125 -7.44 -10.76 11.88
C ILE A 125 -7.76 -9.27 11.81
N GLU A 126 -7.38 -8.62 10.71
CA GLU A 126 -7.61 -7.21 10.49
C GLU A 126 -9.10 -6.83 10.62
N PRO A 127 -9.44 -5.69 11.25
CA PRO A 127 -10.77 -5.12 11.16
C PRO A 127 -11.15 -4.81 9.71
N PRO A 128 -12.42 -4.91 9.32
CA PRO A 128 -12.85 -4.51 8.00
C PRO A 128 -12.65 -3.01 7.80
N ASP A 129 -12.18 -2.61 6.62
CA ASP A 129 -12.00 -1.19 6.25
C ASP A 129 -13.38 -0.54 6.02
N THR A 130 -13.92 0.08 7.07
CA THR A 130 -15.23 0.72 7.00
C THR A 130 -15.28 1.88 6.01
N GLU A 131 -14.17 2.59 5.81
CA GLU A 131 -14.11 3.72 4.88
C GLU A 131 -14.22 3.24 3.43
N ALA A 132 -13.45 2.20 3.08
CA ALA A 132 -13.54 1.55 1.78
C ALA A 132 -14.94 0.97 1.53
N LEU A 133 -15.56 0.35 2.54
CA LEU A 133 -16.93 -0.18 2.44
C LEU A 133 -17.95 0.96 2.21
N THR A 134 -17.83 2.07 2.94
CA THR A 134 -18.73 3.23 2.73
C THR A 134 -18.59 3.81 1.34
N HIS A 135 -17.36 3.96 0.84
CA HIS A 135 -17.11 4.46 -0.51
C HIS A 135 -17.69 3.52 -1.59
N ALA A 136 -17.52 2.21 -1.44
CA ALA A 136 -18.09 1.22 -2.36
C ALA A 136 -19.63 1.27 -2.38
N LEU A 137 -20.26 1.46 -1.22
CA LEU A 137 -21.72 1.60 -1.09
C LEU A 137 -22.23 2.90 -1.70
N GLU A 138 -21.53 4.01 -1.52
CA GLU A 138 -21.89 5.32 -2.07
C GLU A 138 -21.84 5.34 -3.60
N HIS A 139 -20.94 4.55 -4.20
CA HIS A 139 -20.77 4.49 -5.65
C HIS A 139 -21.58 3.39 -6.38
N ARG A 140 -22.40 2.58 -5.68
CA ARG A 140 -23.37 1.57 -6.19
C ARG A 140 -23.02 0.87 -7.52
N GLU A 141 -21.75 0.53 -7.76
CA GLU A 141 -21.38 -0.36 -8.86
C GLU A 141 -21.73 -1.79 -8.42
N GLY A 142 -22.55 -2.50 -9.21
CA GLY A 142 -23.18 -3.77 -8.81
C GLY A 142 -22.22 -4.93 -8.47
N GLU A 143 -20.91 -4.75 -8.61
CA GLU A 143 -19.85 -5.66 -8.16
C GLU A 143 -19.41 -5.41 -6.69
N GLY A 144 -19.68 -4.22 -6.14
CA GLY A 144 -19.28 -3.84 -4.78
C GLY A 144 -20.01 -4.59 -3.66
N ASP A 145 -21.27 -5.00 -3.87
CA ASP A 145 -22.09 -5.64 -2.84
C ASP A 145 -21.60 -7.06 -2.49
N LEU A 146 -21.11 -7.81 -3.49
CA LEU A 146 -20.51 -9.12 -3.31
C LEU A 146 -19.16 -9.02 -2.59
N GLN A 147 -18.32 -8.04 -2.97
CA GLN A 147 -17.00 -7.82 -2.37
C GLN A 147 -17.12 -7.39 -0.90
N VAL A 148 -18.03 -6.47 -0.59
CA VAL A 148 -18.36 -6.05 0.78
C VAL A 148 -18.73 -7.25 1.66
N GLN A 149 -19.56 -8.14 1.13
CA GLN A 149 -20.00 -9.31 1.89
C GLN A 149 -18.86 -10.31 2.13
N THR A 150 -17.97 -10.51 1.16
CA THR A 150 -16.79 -11.38 1.34
C THR A 150 -15.78 -10.80 2.32
N ASP A 151 -15.58 -9.48 2.30
CA ASP A 151 -14.63 -8.79 3.18
C ASP A 151 -15.12 -8.86 4.64
N LEU A 152 -16.41 -8.63 4.87
CA LEU A 152 -17.04 -8.78 6.19
C LEU A 152 -17.00 -10.22 6.71
N GLN A 153 -17.15 -11.22 5.84
CA GLN A 153 -17.08 -12.64 6.22
C GLN A 153 -15.66 -13.11 6.55
N THR A 154 -14.66 -12.48 5.91
CA THR A 154 -13.24 -12.83 6.10
C THR A 154 -12.64 -12.10 7.30
N ALA A 155 -13.10 -10.87 7.57
CA ALA A 155 -12.64 -10.05 8.67
C ALA A 155 -12.77 -10.77 10.03
N ARG A 156 -11.68 -10.75 10.80
CA ARG A 156 -11.58 -11.35 12.14
C ARG A 156 -11.92 -12.85 12.23
N LYS A 157 -11.99 -13.59 11.13
CA LYS A 157 -12.26 -15.04 11.11
C LYS A 157 -11.26 -15.84 11.95
N ASP A 158 -9.99 -15.47 11.92
CA ASP A 158 -8.91 -16.19 12.61
C ASP A 158 -8.72 -15.69 14.07
N LEU A 159 -9.34 -14.56 14.44
CA LEU A 159 -9.26 -13.98 15.79
C LEU A 159 -9.65 -14.95 16.91
N PRO A 160 -10.78 -15.69 16.86
CA PRO A 160 -11.13 -16.64 17.91
C PRO A 160 -10.15 -17.81 18.02
N GLU A 161 -9.53 -18.23 16.91
CA GLU A 161 -8.50 -19.27 16.94
C GLU A 161 -7.20 -18.74 17.56
N LEU A 162 -6.80 -17.51 17.19
CA LEU A 162 -5.63 -16.84 17.76
C LEU A 162 -5.71 -16.73 19.28
N VAL A 163 -6.87 -16.34 19.81
CA VAL A 163 -7.10 -16.23 21.27
C VAL A 163 -6.97 -17.61 21.94
N LYS A 164 -7.58 -18.65 21.38
CA LYS A 164 -7.46 -20.02 21.91
C LYS A 164 -6.02 -20.53 21.90
N LEU A 165 -5.26 -20.23 20.83
CA LEU A 165 -3.87 -20.63 20.72
C LEU A 165 -2.98 -19.89 21.71
N LYS A 166 -3.23 -18.59 21.94
CA LYS A 166 -2.56 -17.81 22.98
C LYS A 166 -2.78 -18.43 24.36
N GLU A 167 -4.03 -18.72 24.73
CA GLU A 167 -4.37 -19.36 26.01
C GLU A 167 -3.71 -20.74 26.15
N SER A 168 -3.73 -21.55 25.08
CA SER A 168 -3.07 -22.86 25.06
C SER A 168 -1.56 -22.75 25.23
N LEU A 169 -0.94 -21.76 24.58
CA LEU A 169 0.50 -21.48 24.68
C LEU A 169 0.86 -21.04 26.11
N GLU A 170 0.06 -20.17 26.72
CA GLU A 170 0.23 -19.75 28.13
C GLU A 170 0.22 -20.94 29.09
N VAL A 171 -0.67 -21.92 28.86
CA VAL A 171 -0.72 -23.16 29.66
C VAL A 171 0.58 -23.96 29.50
N VAL A 172 1.09 -24.12 28.27
CA VAL A 172 2.35 -24.84 28.02
C VAL A 172 3.53 -24.13 28.70
N TYR A 173 3.59 -22.80 28.65
CA TYR A 173 4.62 -22.01 29.31
C TYR A 173 4.59 -22.18 30.84
N LYS A 174 3.39 -22.20 31.44
CA LYS A 174 3.23 -22.48 32.88
C LYS A 174 3.70 -23.89 33.25
N LYS A 175 3.45 -24.90 32.41
CA LYS A 175 3.94 -26.27 32.64
C LYS A 175 5.48 -26.33 32.66
N LEU A 176 6.13 -25.45 31.91
CA LEU A 176 7.60 -25.34 31.83
C LEU A 176 8.20 -24.40 32.90
N ASP A 177 7.39 -23.88 33.83
CA ASP A 177 7.77 -22.88 34.83
C ASP A 177 8.43 -21.61 34.23
N LEU A 178 8.05 -21.28 33.00
CA LEU A 178 8.50 -20.09 32.28
C LEU A 178 7.40 -19.01 32.38
N TYR A 179 7.73 -17.87 33.00
CA TYR A 179 6.79 -16.74 33.13
C TYR A 179 6.95 -15.77 31.96
N ILE A 180 5.88 -15.56 31.17
CA ILE A 180 5.83 -14.59 30.08
C ILE A 180 4.63 -13.67 30.24
N VAL A 181 4.84 -12.36 30.02
CA VAL A 181 3.78 -11.35 29.94
C VAL A 181 3.36 -11.22 28.48
N PHE A 182 2.13 -11.62 28.17
CA PHE A 182 1.52 -11.37 26.86
C PHE A 182 0.79 -10.04 26.89
N ASP A 183 1.33 -9.03 26.22
CA ASP A 183 0.62 -7.77 26.00
C ASP A 183 -0.41 -7.98 24.88
N VAL A 184 -1.70 -7.79 25.20
CA VAL A 184 -2.79 -7.85 24.22
C VAL A 184 -3.01 -6.42 23.76
N PRO A 185 -2.76 -6.08 22.48
CA PRO A 185 -2.98 -4.73 22.00
C PRO A 185 -4.48 -4.42 22.08
N SER A 186 -4.80 -3.21 22.53
CA SER A 186 -6.17 -2.72 22.75
C SER A 186 -7.04 -2.68 21.49
N CYS A 187 -6.45 -2.85 20.30
CA CYS A 187 -7.15 -3.00 19.02
C CYS A 187 -7.77 -4.39 18.78
N LEU A 188 -7.45 -5.38 19.63
CA LEU A 188 -8.01 -6.75 19.58
C LEU A 188 -9.10 -7.02 20.63
N THR A 189 -9.37 -6.07 21.53
CA THR A 189 -10.53 -6.05 22.46
C THR A 189 -11.71 -5.30 21.86
#